data_AF-A0A1T4XI94-F1
#
_entry.id   AF-A0A1T4XI94-F1
#
_cell.length_a   1.000
_cell.length_b   1.000
_cell.length_c   1.000
_cell.angle_alpha   90.00
_cell.angle_beta   90.00
_cell.angle_gamma   90.00
#
_symmetry.space_group_name_H-M   'P 1'
#
loop_
_entity.id
_entity.type
_entity.pdbx_description
1 polymer ?
#
loop_
_entity_poly.entity_id
_entity_poly.type
_entity_poly.pdbx_seq_one_letter_code
_entity_poly.pdbx_strand_id
1 'polypeptide(L)'
;MNYENMTRRRVLCFGDSNTYGYDPARDGRYGDDERYPMVLQDLLGDGWSVVEEGLPGRTAVFDDPITEGMNGLRGITPILMSHAPLDTVTIMLGTNDSKERFGCNSHLISLGIVRLVKKALHTECWRDNARPDVLVIVPPSITPEYDHLIFKDAMGTGCHERCAGIAAQLEPMLKDIANVRFLDANKLPGAGCSPLDGMHMTVQSHKVLAKALQKALTGDTL
;
A
#
# COMPACT_ATOMS: atom_id res chain seq x y z
N MET A 1 25.87 -6.78 5.15
CA MET A 1 25.90 -5.76 6.24
C MET A 1 25.54 -6.46 7.54
N ASN A 2 26.13 -6.09 8.68
CA ASN A 2 25.77 -6.64 10.00
C ASN A 2 24.88 -5.61 10.72
N TYR A 3 23.75 -6.06 11.27
CA TYR A 3 22.74 -5.22 11.94
C TYR A 3 22.46 -5.64 13.39
N GLU A 4 23.41 -6.32 14.06
CA GLU A 4 23.28 -6.78 15.46
C GLU A 4 22.91 -5.67 16.45
N ASN A 5 23.31 -4.42 16.19
CA ASN A 5 22.97 -3.27 17.04
C ASN A 5 21.53 -2.74 16.82
N MET A 6 20.82 -3.20 15.78
CA MET A 6 19.46 -2.77 15.47
C MET A 6 18.43 -3.74 16.06
N THR A 7 18.04 -3.50 17.30
CA THR A 7 17.16 -4.41 18.06
C THR A 7 15.68 -4.31 17.71
N ARG A 8 15.21 -3.18 17.17
CA ARG A 8 13.82 -2.99 16.75
C ARG A 8 13.52 -3.73 15.44
N ARG A 9 12.35 -4.37 15.35
CA ARG A 9 11.82 -4.87 14.07
C ARG A 9 11.40 -3.68 13.19
N ARG A 10 11.58 -3.77 11.87
CA ARG A 10 11.34 -2.69 10.92
C ARG A 10 10.32 -3.10 9.89
N VAL A 11 9.23 -2.34 9.80
CA VAL A 11 8.22 -2.49 8.75
C VAL A 11 8.19 -1.23 7.89
N LEU A 12 8.32 -1.41 6.57
CA LEU A 12 8.20 -0.31 5.61
C LEU A 12 6.82 -0.33 4.97
N CYS A 13 6.10 0.78 5.08
CA CYS A 13 4.80 0.97 4.47
C CYS A 13 4.95 1.64 3.11
N PHE A 14 4.99 0.85 2.04
CA PHE A 14 5.11 1.32 0.66
C PHE A 14 3.73 1.47 0.02
N GLY A 15 3.38 2.69 -0.37
CA GLY A 15 2.09 2.92 -1.02
C GLY A 15 1.93 4.29 -1.66
N ASP A 16 0.68 4.67 -1.90
CA ASP A 16 0.29 5.91 -2.55
C ASP A 16 -0.24 6.96 -1.56
N SER A 17 -1.23 7.76 -1.97
CA SER A 17 -1.90 8.77 -1.14
C SER A 17 -2.59 8.18 0.08
N ASN A 18 -3.07 6.94 0.03
CA ASN A 18 -3.66 6.27 1.19
C ASN A 18 -2.60 5.84 2.22
N THR A 19 -1.33 5.66 1.80
CA THR A 19 -0.21 5.47 2.73
C THR A 19 0.38 6.78 3.20
N TYR A 20 0.41 7.80 2.34
CA TYR A 20 0.77 9.16 2.72
C TYR A 20 -0.19 9.70 3.79
N GLY A 21 -1.46 9.30 3.73
CA GLY A 21 -2.53 9.81 4.59
C GLY A 21 -3.11 11.10 4.03
N TYR A 22 -3.47 11.11 2.74
CA TYR A 22 -4.12 12.27 2.13
C TYR A 22 -5.45 12.57 2.82
N ASP A 23 -5.63 13.84 3.18
CA ASP A 23 -6.83 14.34 3.85
C ASP A 23 -7.70 15.11 2.85
N PRO A 24 -8.85 14.55 2.44
CA PRO A 24 -9.73 15.19 1.47
C PRO A 24 -10.49 16.40 2.01
N ALA A 25 -10.59 16.58 3.33
CA ALA A 25 -11.25 17.76 3.91
C ALA A 25 -10.32 18.97 3.94
N ARG A 26 -9.01 18.73 4.08
CA ARG A 26 -7.98 19.78 4.21
C ARG A 26 -7.14 19.98 2.95
N ASP A 27 -7.33 19.15 1.93
CA ASP A 27 -6.43 19.06 0.77
C ASP A 27 -4.97 18.97 1.23
N GLY A 28 -4.74 18.03 2.14
CA GLY A 28 -3.51 18.00 2.93
C GLY A 28 -3.16 16.59 3.39
N ARG A 29 -2.62 16.51 4.61
CA ARG A 29 -2.17 15.26 5.20
C ARG A 29 -2.78 15.08 6.58
N TYR A 30 -3.34 13.91 6.82
CA TYR A 30 -3.79 13.46 8.13
C TYR A 30 -2.64 13.49 9.15
N GLY A 31 -2.99 13.84 10.38
CA GLY A 31 -2.08 13.88 11.53
C GLY A 31 -1.52 12.52 11.90
N ASP A 32 -0.55 12.52 12.82
CA ASP A 32 0.15 11.31 13.26
C ASP A 32 -0.80 10.32 13.95
N ASP A 33 -1.83 10.80 14.65
CA ASP A 33 -2.86 9.98 15.31
C ASP A 33 -3.99 9.52 14.38
N GLU A 34 -3.94 9.92 13.10
CA GLU A 34 -4.96 9.66 12.10
C GLU A 34 -4.49 8.68 11.03
N ARG A 35 -3.29 8.88 10.45
CA ARG A 35 -2.81 8.07 9.32
C ARG A 35 -2.25 6.73 9.77
N TYR A 36 -2.63 5.68 9.03
CA TYR A 36 -2.41 4.29 9.45
C TYR A 36 -0.95 3.92 9.77
N PRO A 37 0.10 4.41 9.10
CA PRO A 37 1.47 4.00 9.45
C PRO A 37 1.86 4.47 10.85
N MET A 38 1.47 5.68 11.24
CA MET A 38 1.76 6.24 12.57
C MET A 38 0.86 5.64 13.65
N VAL A 39 -0.42 5.44 13.36
CA VAL A 39 -1.31 4.65 14.24
C VAL A 39 -0.77 3.22 14.44
N LEU A 40 -0.20 2.62 13.39
CA LEU A 40 0.44 1.31 13.48
C LEU A 40 1.69 1.36 14.37
N GLN A 41 2.52 2.40 14.26
CA GLN A 41 3.69 2.60 15.12
C GLN A 41 3.28 2.65 16.60
N ASP A 42 2.23 3.41 16.93
CA ASP A 42 1.72 3.51 18.30
C ASP A 42 1.21 2.15 18.81
N LEU A 43 0.51 1.39 17.96
CA LEU A 43 -0.01 0.06 18.32
C LEU A 43 1.09 -1.00 18.49
N LEU A 44 2.20 -0.89 17.75
CA LEU A 44 3.32 -1.83 17.81
C LEU A 44 4.31 -1.51 18.95
N GLY A 45 4.42 -0.24 19.34
CA GLY A 45 5.29 0.24 20.41
C GLY A 45 6.79 0.18 20.09
N ASP A 46 7.61 0.35 21.13
CA ASP A 46 9.06 0.57 21.03
C ASP A 46 9.89 -0.60 20.47
N GLY A 47 9.30 -1.80 20.41
CA GLY A 47 9.92 -2.97 19.78
C GLY A 47 9.95 -2.91 18.25
N TRP A 48 9.23 -1.95 17.66
CA TRP A 48 9.10 -1.78 16.23
C TRP A 48 9.48 -0.36 15.78
N SER A 49 9.85 -0.26 14.51
CA SER A 49 9.99 0.99 13.77
C SER A 49 9.21 0.87 12.47
N VAL A 50 8.20 1.71 12.30
CA VAL A 50 7.42 1.83 11.07
C VAL A 50 8.03 2.94 10.21
N VAL A 51 8.23 2.66 8.92
CA VAL A 51 8.74 3.63 7.94
C VAL A 51 7.60 4.01 6.99
N GLU A 52 7.29 5.30 6.90
CA GLU A 52 6.28 5.84 5.98
C GLU A 52 6.86 6.09 4.59
N GLU A 53 6.49 5.28 3.60
CA GLU A 53 6.87 5.45 2.20
C GLU A 53 5.60 5.58 1.33
N GLY A 54 4.75 6.56 1.68
CA GLY A 54 3.55 6.92 0.91
C GLY A 54 3.80 8.09 -0.04
N LEU A 55 3.46 7.93 -1.31
CA LEU A 55 3.61 8.97 -2.34
C LEU A 55 2.31 9.14 -3.13
N PRO A 56 1.57 10.25 -2.94
CA PRO A 56 0.36 10.52 -3.71
C PRO A 56 0.59 10.40 -5.21
N GLY A 57 -0.26 9.63 -5.90
CA GLY A 57 -0.14 9.38 -7.34
C GLY A 57 0.68 8.15 -7.72
N ARG A 58 1.41 7.53 -6.79
CA ARG A 58 2.26 6.36 -7.08
C ARG A 58 1.45 5.22 -7.71
N THR A 59 1.97 4.67 -8.80
CA THR A 59 1.47 3.46 -9.48
C THR A 59 2.32 2.25 -9.09
N ALA A 60 1.85 1.03 -9.36
CA ALA A 60 2.65 -0.17 -9.16
C ALA A 60 3.80 -0.24 -10.17
N VAL A 61 3.51 -0.04 -11.47
CA VAL A 61 4.49 -0.26 -12.55
C VAL A 61 4.47 0.76 -13.69
N PHE A 62 3.51 1.68 -13.72
CA PHE A 62 3.32 2.60 -14.84
C PHE A 62 4.08 3.90 -14.65
N ASP A 63 4.85 4.30 -15.67
CA ASP A 63 5.30 5.68 -15.80
C ASP A 63 4.09 6.56 -16.14
N ASP A 64 3.91 7.64 -15.39
CA ASP A 64 2.91 8.66 -15.69
C ASP A 64 3.60 9.84 -16.37
N PRO A 65 3.34 10.09 -17.67
CA PRO A 65 4.00 11.18 -18.39
C PRO A 65 3.51 12.58 -17.95
N ILE A 66 2.41 12.67 -17.19
CA ILE A 66 1.89 13.92 -16.66
C ILE A 66 2.48 14.19 -15.27
N THR A 67 2.61 13.14 -14.46
CA THR A 67 3.15 13.22 -13.09
C THR A 67 4.36 12.32 -12.97
N GLU A 68 5.53 12.85 -13.31
CA GLU A 68 6.76 12.06 -13.33
C GLU A 68 7.15 11.50 -11.95
N GLY A 69 7.91 10.41 -11.94
CA GLY A 69 8.44 9.80 -10.71
C GLY A 69 7.46 8.91 -9.93
N MET A 70 6.25 8.68 -10.47
CA MET A 70 5.21 7.89 -9.78
C MET A 70 5.36 6.37 -9.92
N ASN A 71 6.28 5.89 -10.74
CA ASN A 71 6.44 4.45 -10.99
C ASN A 71 7.08 3.73 -9.79
N GLY A 72 6.27 3.01 -9.02
CA GLY A 72 6.70 2.23 -7.87
C GLY A 72 7.80 1.22 -8.22
N LEU A 73 7.70 0.53 -9.36
CA LEU A 73 8.69 -0.45 -9.79
C LEU A 73 10.07 0.17 -10.03
N ARG A 74 10.13 1.41 -10.55
CA ARG A 74 11.40 2.12 -10.74
C ARG A 74 11.98 2.59 -9.40
N GLY A 75 11.13 3.08 -8.49
CA GLY A 75 11.54 3.67 -7.22
C GLY A 75 11.82 2.68 -6.08
N ILE A 76 11.23 1.48 -6.10
CA ILE A 76 11.21 0.61 -4.90
C ILE A 76 12.61 0.15 -4.45
N THR A 77 13.52 -0.19 -5.35
CA THR A 77 14.84 -0.73 -4.97
C THR A 77 15.66 0.25 -4.11
N PRO A 78 15.91 1.50 -4.54
CA PRO A 78 16.67 2.42 -3.70
C PRO A 78 15.96 2.72 -2.37
N ILE A 79 14.63 2.74 -2.33
CA ILE A 79 13.84 2.92 -1.10
C ILE A 79 14.04 1.76 -0.14
N LEU A 80 13.93 0.51 -0.60
CA LEU A 80 14.11 -0.65 0.27
C LEU A 80 15.56 -0.74 0.78
N MET A 81 16.54 -0.48 -0.09
CA MET A 81 17.95 -0.53 0.27
C MET A 81 18.35 0.58 1.26
N SER A 82 17.81 1.80 1.12
CA SER A 82 18.12 2.91 2.04
C SER A 82 17.54 2.71 3.44
N HIS A 83 16.49 1.89 3.57
CA HIS A 83 15.84 1.59 4.85
C HIS A 83 16.22 0.23 5.45
N ALA A 84 17.15 -0.50 4.81
CA ALA A 84 17.67 -1.76 5.31
C ALA A 84 18.30 -1.60 6.72
N PRO A 85 18.17 -2.60 7.61
CA PRO A 85 17.47 -3.87 7.44
C PRO A 85 15.95 -3.72 7.55
N LEU A 86 15.22 -4.51 6.77
CA LEU A 86 13.76 -4.63 6.87
C LEU A 86 13.37 -6.03 7.37
N ASP A 87 12.33 -6.08 8.19
CA ASP A 87 11.69 -7.32 8.64
C ASP A 87 10.40 -7.60 7.87
N THR A 88 9.69 -6.55 7.44
CA THR A 88 8.50 -6.66 6.58
C THR A 88 8.39 -5.44 5.66
N VAL A 89 7.91 -5.64 4.44
CA VAL A 89 7.44 -4.56 3.55
C VAL A 89 5.94 -4.74 3.31
N THR A 90 5.13 -3.73 3.63
CA THR A 90 3.74 -3.70 3.18
C THR A 90 3.64 -2.96 1.84
N ILE A 91 2.94 -3.52 0.86
CA ILE A 91 2.69 -2.87 -0.43
C ILE A 91 1.18 -2.63 -0.59
N MET A 92 0.76 -1.37 -0.61
CA MET A 92 -0.62 -0.96 -0.85
C MET A 92 -0.69 -0.01 -2.05
N LEU A 93 -0.93 -0.58 -3.23
CA LEU A 93 -0.95 0.14 -4.52
C LEU A 93 -2.01 -0.48 -5.45
N GLY A 94 -2.27 0.18 -6.57
CA GLY A 94 -3.22 -0.23 -7.59
C GLY A 94 -4.32 0.79 -7.87
N THR A 95 -4.57 1.71 -6.93
CA THR A 95 -5.53 2.80 -7.10
C THR A 95 -5.17 3.68 -8.28
N ASN A 96 -3.92 4.16 -8.35
CA ASN A 96 -3.50 5.01 -9.47
C ASN A 96 -3.35 4.25 -10.80
N ASP A 97 -3.01 2.96 -10.76
CA ASP A 97 -2.99 2.12 -11.96
C ASP A 97 -4.39 1.99 -12.61
N SER A 98 -5.46 2.27 -11.86
CA SER A 98 -6.83 2.30 -12.37
C SER A 98 -7.20 3.59 -13.11
N LYS A 99 -6.31 4.58 -13.21
CA LYS A 99 -6.55 5.78 -14.02
C LYS A 99 -6.80 5.40 -15.48
N GLU A 100 -7.85 5.95 -16.09
CA GLU A 100 -8.29 5.64 -17.45
C GLU A 100 -7.16 5.77 -18.48
N ARG A 101 -6.29 6.76 -18.31
CA ARG A 101 -5.15 7.01 -19.19
C ARG A 101 -4.17 5.84 -19.32
N PHE A 102 -4.13 4.92 -18.36
CA PHE A 102 -3.26 3.73 -18.43
C PHE A 102 -3.93 2.56 -19.18
N GLY A 103 -5.23 2.62 -19.47
CA GLY A 103 -5.95 1.63 -20.27
C GLY A 103 -5.90 0.20 -19.72
N CYS A 104 -5.62 0.03 -18.43
CA CYS A 104 -5.47 -1.29 -17.80
C CYS A 104 -6.78 -1.78 -17.20
N ASN A 105 -7.01 -3.09 -17.18
CA ASN A 105 -8.09 -3.71 -16.41
C ASN A 105 -7.54 -4.23 -15.06
N SER A 106 -8.42 -4.73 -14.18
CA SER A 106 -8.02 -5.25 -12.86
C SER A 106 -6.95 -6.35 -12.96
N HIS A 107 -7.00 -7.19 -13.99
CA HIS A 107 -6.02 -8.26 -14.21
C HIS A 107 -4.62 -7.70 -14.48
N LEU A 108 -4.51 -6.70 -15.36
CA LEU A 108 -3.23 -6.05 -15.69
C LEU A 108 -2.67 -5.27 -14.50
N ILE A 109 -3.53 -4.60 -13.73
CA ILE A 109 -3.13 -3.93 -12.48
C ILE A 109 -2.54 -4.95 -11.50
N SER A 110 -3.21 -6.09 -11.30
CA SER A 110 -2.73 -7.17 -10.43
C SER A 110 -1.40 -7.75 -10.89
N LEU A 111 -1.18 -7.95 -12.20
CA LEU A 111 0.12 -8.36 -12.73
C LEU A 111 1.23 -7.33 -12.44
N GLY A 112 0.91 -6.04 -12.51
CA GLY A 112 1.81 -4.96 -12.11
C GLY A 112 2.22 -5.07 -10.64
N ILE A 113 1.25 -5.28 -9.75
CA ILE A 113 1.51 -5.46 -8.31
C ILE A 113 2.36 -6.72 -8.07
N VAL A 114 2.06 -7.85 -8.72
CA VAL A 114 2.88 -9.08 -8.63
C VAL A 114 4.32 -8.82 -9.08
N ARG A 115 4.52 -8.04 -10.16
CA ARG A 115 5.84 -7.68 -10.65
C ARG A 115 6.63 -6.85 -9.64
N LEU A 116 5.95 -5.95 -8.93
CA LEU A 116 6.50 -5.12 -7.86
C LEU A 116 6.87 -5.96 -6.62
N VAL A 117 5.98 -6.87 -6.20
CA VAL A 117 6.21 -7.81 -5.10
C VAL A 117 7.45 -8.66 -5.34
N LYS A 118 7.58 -9.26 -6.53
CA LYS A 118 8.76 -10.03 -6.91
C LYS A 118 10.04 -9.18 -6.83
N LYS A 119 9.98 -7.90 -7.21
CA LYS A 119 11.14 -6.99 -7.09
C LYS A 119 11.51 -6.74 -5.63
N ALA A 120 10.53 -6.55 -4.75
CA ALA A 120 10.77 -6.38 -3.32
C ALA A 120 11.43 -7.62 -2.71
N LEU A 121 10.87 -8.82 -2.95
CA LEU A 121 11.41 -10.10 -2.44
C LEU A 121 12.89 -10.31 -2.80
N HIS A 122 13.29 -9.93 -4.01
CA HIS A 122 14.66 -10.11 -4.51
C HIS A 122 15.60 -8.92 -4.23
N THR A 123 15.15 -7.89 -3.50
CA THR A 123 16.04 -6.78 -3.11
C THR A 123 16.82 -7.16 -1.85
N GLU A 124 18.14 -6.91 -1.83
CA GLU A 124 19.03 -7.23 -0.70
C GLU A 124 18.88 -6.20 0.45
N CYS A 125 17.68 -6.10 1.02
CA CYS A 125 17.34 -5.15 2.09
C CYS A 125 16.93 -5.82 3.40
N TRP A 126 16.78 -7.14 3.43
CA TRP A 126 16.19 -7.85 4.57
C TRP A 126 17.21 -8.05 5.68
N ARG A 127 16.74 -8.13 6.93
CA ARG A 127 17.60 -8.25 8.11
C ARG A 127 18.64 -9.37 8.02
N ASP A 128 18.22 -10.53 7.53
CA ASP A 128 19.09 -11.70 7.33
C ASP A 128 19.28 -12.07 5.86
N ASN A 129 18.61 -11.37 4.92
CA ASN A 129 18.51 -11.70 3.49
C ASN A 129 18.13 -13.16 3.17
N ALA A 130 17.68 -13.91 4.17
CA ALA A 130 17.25 -15.31 4.05
C ALA A 130 15.73 -15.44 4.10
N ARG A 131 15.06 -14.50 4.77
CA ARG A 131 13.61 -14.50 4.98
C ARG A 131 13.02 -13.14 4.60
N PRO A 132 12.84 -12.85 3.29
CA PRO A 132 12.03 -11.72 2.90
C PRO A 132 10.60 -11.88 3.46
N ASP A 133 9.87 -10.79 3.65
CA ASP A 133 8.45 -10.84 4.04
C ASP A 133 7.72 -9.64 3.43
N VAL A 134 6.80 -9.91 2.51
CA VAL A 134 5.99 -8.89 1.84
C VAL A 134 4.53 -9.13 2.15
N LEU A 135 3.86 -8.12 2.71
CA LEU A 135 2.41 -8.11 2.91
C LEU A 135 1.75 -7.20 1.87
N VAL A 136 1.03 -7.79 0.93
CA VAL A 136 0.29 -7.05 -0.10
C VAL A 136 -1.10 -6.70 0.42
N ILE A 137 -1.47 -5.44 0.25
CA ILE A 137 -2.74 -4.90 0.72
C ILE A 137 -3.51 -4.34 -0.49
N VAL A 138 -4.74 -4.80 -0.68
CA VAL A 138 -5.69 -4.08 -1.55
C VAL A 138 -6.39 -3.03 -0.69
N PRO A 139 -6.29 -1.73 -1.03
CA PRO A 139 -6.97 -0.67 -0.28
C PRO A 139 -8.49 -0.79 -0.42
N PRO A 140 -9.28 -0.08 0.42
CA PRO A 140 -10.70 0.09 0.14
C PRO A 140 -10.92 0.60 -1.29
N SER A 141 -11.84 -0.05 -1.99
CA SER A 141 -12.11 0.25 -3.40
C SER A 141 -12.74 1.63 -3.53
N ILE A 142 -12.31 2.36 -4.58
CA ILE A 142 -12.97 3.59 -4.98
C ILE A 142 -14.48 3.32 -5.12
N THR A 143 -15.30 4.21 -4.57
CA THR A 143 -16.76 4.07 -4.62
C THR A 143 -17.31 4.64 -5.94
N PRO A 144 -18.42 4.13 -6.48
CA PRO A 144 -19.01 4.65 -7.72
C PRO A 144 -19.27 6.17 -7.68
N GLU A 145 -19.53 6.73 -6.50
CA GLU A 145 -19.80 8.16 -6.30
C GLU A 145 -18.62 9.06 -6.70
N TYR A 146 -17.39 8.54 -6.80
CA TYR A 146 -16.23 9.31 -7.28
C TYR A 146 -16.51 9.97 -8.63
N ASP A 147 -17.41 9.38 -9.44
CA ASP A 147 -17.76 9.87 -10.75
C ASP A 147 -18.39 11.28 -10.76
N HIS A 148 -18.82 11.75 -9.58
CA HIS A 148 -19.43 13.06 -9.38
C HIS A 148 -18.63 13.96 -8.43
N LEU A 149 -17.40 13.57 -8.10
CA LEU A 149 -16.55 14.22 -7.10
C LEU A 149 -15.24 14.75 -7.70
N ILE A 150 -14.44 15.39 -6.86
CA ILE A 150 -13.28 16.22 -7.23
C ILE A 150 -12.20 15.50 -8.06
N PHE A 151 -12.13 14.16 -8.02
CA PHE A 151 -11.13 13.37 -8.74
C PHE A 151 -11.65 12.66 -9.99
N LYS A 152 -12.91 12.88 -10.40
CA LYS A 152 -13.49 12.27 -11.62
C LYS A 152 -12.55 12.44 -12.82
N ASP A 153 -12.13 13.67 -13.12
CA ASP A 153 -11.33 13.97 -14.31
C ASP A 153 -9.89 13.43 -14.19
N ALA A 154 -9.31 13.46 -12.99
CA ALA A 154 -7.96 12.97 -12.76
C ALA A 154 -7.86 11.44 -12.89
N MET A 155 -8.93 10.72 -12.55
CA MET A 155 -9.01 9.26 -12.63
C MET A 155 -9.61 8.75 -13.94
N GLY A 156 -10.48 9.52 -14.57
CA GLY A 156 -11.23 9.12 -15.75
C GLY A 156 -12.29 8.07 -15.46
N THR A 157 -12.92 7.56 -16.52
CA THR A 157 -14.08 6.66 -16.45
C THR A 157 -13.71 5.23 -16.12
N GLY A 158 -14.53 4.57 -15.29
CA GLY A 158 -14.45 3.14 -15.02
C GLY A 158 -13.42 2.74 -13.96
N CYS A 159 -12.90 3.69 -13.17
CA CYS A 159 -11.81 3.42 -12.24
C CYS A 159 -12.27 2.61 -11.02
N HIS A 160 -13.52 2.83 -10.57
CA HIS A 160 -14.11 2.12 -9.44
C HIS A 160 -14.29 0.62 -9.72
N GLU A 161 -14.76 0.24 -10.91
CA GLU A 161 -14.91 -1.15 -11.33
C GLU A 161 -13.55 -1.84 -11.45
N ARG A 162 -12.55 -1.13 -11.98
CA ARG A 162 -11.18 -1.62 -12.06
C ARG A 162 -10.61 -1.90 -10.67
N CYS A 163 -10.76 -0.96 -9.73
CA CYS A 163 -10.34 -1.14 -8.34
C CYS A 163 -11.06 -2.30 -7.66
N ALA A 164 -12.38 -2.41 -7.81
CA ALA A 164 -13.19 -3.46 -7.21
C ALA A 164 -12.76 -4.88 -7.67
N GLY A 165 -12.26 -5.02 -8.90
CA GLY A 165 -11.77 -6.30 -9.42
C GLY A 165 -10.35 -6.70 -8.98
N ILE A 166 -9.56 -5.81 -8.35
CA ILE A 166 -8.15 -6.08 -8.05
C ILE A 166 -8.00 -7.27 -7.10
N ALA A 167 -8.73 -7.28 -5.98
CA ALA A 167 -8.60 -8.34 -4.97
C ALA A 167 -8.86 -9.73 -5.54
N ALA A 168 -9.94 -9.90 -6.31
CA ALA A 168 -10.31 -11.16 -6.93
C ALA A 168 -9.28 -11.68 -7.93
N GLN A 169 -8.56 -10.77 -8.63
CA GLN A 169 -7.48 -11.14 -9.55
C GLN A 169 -6.16 -11.38 -8.82
N LEU A 170 -5.85 -10.57 -7.81
CA LEU A 170 -4.54 -10.53 -7.15
C LEU A 170 -4.35 -11.67 -6.15
N GLU A 171 -5.36 -11.98 -5.34
CA GLU A 171 -5.26 -13.00 -4.28
C GLU A 171 -4.80 -14.37 -4.83
N PRO A 172 -5.38 -14.91 -5.93
CA PRO A 172 -4.91 -16.17 -6.51
C PRO A 172 -3.49 -16.08 -7.07
N MET A 173 -3.06 -14.93 -7.60
CA MET A 173 -1.73 -14.75 -8.19
C MET A 173 -0.60 -14.74 -7.14
N LEU A 174 -0.92 -14.37 -5.90
CA LEU A 174 0.06 -14.27 -4.81
C LEU A 174 0.17 -15.56 -3.99
N LYS A 175 -0.86 -16.42 -4.01
CA LYS A 175 -0.98 -17.60 -3.12
C LYS A 175 0.23 -18.53 -3.14
N ASP A 176 0.83 -18.73 -4.32
CA ASP A 176 1.94 -19.66 -4.51
C ASP A 176 3.32 -18.97 -4.43
N ILE A 177 3.37 -17.69 -4.10
CA ILE A 177 4.62 -16.96 -3.91
C ILE A 177 5.02 -17.06 -2.44
N ALA A 178 6.08 -17.82 -2.17
CA ALA A 178 6.63 -17.93 -0.82
C ALA A 178 6.94 -16.54 -0.23
N ASN A 179 6.73 -16.41 1.08
CA ASN A 179 6.98 -15.18 1.83
C ASN A 179 6.14 -13.96 1.41
N VAL A 180 5.00 -14.21 0.75
CA VAL A 180 4.02 -13.19 0.44
C VAL A 180 2.73 -13.45 1.20
N ARG A 181 2.23 -12.42 1.87
CA ARG A 181 0.96 -12.40 2.57
C ARG A 181 0.00 -11.45 1.86
N PHE A 182 -1.30 -11.67 2.05
CA PHE A 182 -2.34 -10.88 1.39
C PHE A 182 -3.38 -10.40 2.41
N LEU A 183 -3.77 -9.13 2.28
CA LEU A 183 -4.85 -8.51 3.04
C LEU A 183 -5.75 -7.71 2.10
N ASP A 184 -7.04 -8.05 2.09
CA ASP A 184 -8.05 -7.26 1.38
C ASP A 184 -8.74 -6.31 2.36
N ALA A 185 -8.43 -5.02 2.28
CA ALA A 185 -9.02 -4.02 3.18
C ALA A 185 -10.52 -3.82 2.95
N ASN A 186 -11.08 -4.22 1.80
CA ASN A 186 -12.52 -4.19 1.57
C ASN A 186 -13.29 -5.14 2.51
N LYS A 187 -12.63 -6.17 3.03
CA LYS A 187 -13.22 -7.14 3.96
C LYS A 187 -13.15 -6.69 5.43
N LEU A 188 -12.51 -5.56 5.72
CA LEU A 188 -12.35 -5.06 7.08
C LEU A 188 -13.58 -4.23 7.51
N PRO A 189 -14.28 -4.59 8.60
CA PRO A 189 -15.42 -3.82 9.09
C PRO A 189 -15.03 -2.37 9.43
N GLY A 190 -15.70 -1.41 8.80
CA GLY A 190 -15.44 0.03 9.00
C GLY A 190 -14.31 0.60 8.13
N ALA A 191 -13.75 -0.19 7.20
CA ALA A 191 -12.89 0.33 6.14
C ALA A 191 -13.73 0.83 4.96
N GLY A 192 -13.31 1.94 4.36
CA GLY A 192 -14.02 2.60 3.26
C GLY A 192 -13.35 3.92 2.86
N CYS A 193 -13.83 4.48 1.76
CA CYS A 193 -13.38 5.78 1.27
C CYS A 193 -14.21 6.92 1.87
N SER A 194 -13.63 8.12 1.87
CA SER A 194 -14.28 9.36 2.26
C SER A 194 -15.39 9.70 1.26
N PRO A 195 -16.58 10.12 1.72
CA PRO A 195 -17.64 10.55 0.82
C PRO A 195 -17.31 11.89 0.12
N LEU A 196 -16.26 12.59 0.55
CA LEU A 196 -15.83 13.85 -0.08
C LEU A 196 -15.22 13.63 -1.46
N ASP A 197 -14.61 12.48 -1.69
CA ASP A 197 -13.88 12.20 -2.93
C ASP A 197 -14.06 10.77 -3.50
N GLY A 198 -14.69 9.87 -2.74
CA GLY A 198 -14.94 8.48 -3.13
C GLY A 198 -13.69 7.62 -3.25
N MET A 199 -12.51 8.10 -2.83
CA MET A 199 -11.22 7.45 -3.11
C MET A 199 -10.33 7.30 -1.88
N HIS A 200 -10.11 8.37 -1.11
CA HIS A 200 -9.15 8.33 -0.01
C HIS A 200 -9.78 7.77 1.25
N MET A 201 -9.02 7.02 2.05
CA MET A 201 -9.52 6.41 3.27
C MET A 201 -10.01 7.46 4.28
N THR A 202 -11.07 7.11 5.02
CA THR A 202 -11.46 7.87 6.22
C THR A 202 -10.45 7.65 7.35
N VAL A 203 -10.41 8.55 8.34
CA VAL A 203 -9.64 8.36 9.59
C VAL A 203 -9.99 7.03 10.26
N GLN A 204 -11.27 6.64 10.25
CA GLN A 204 -11.72 5.36 10.80
C GLN A 204 -11.10 4.18 10.03
N SER A 205 -11.04 4.27 8.70
CA SER A 205 -10.46 3.24 7.85
C SER A 205 -8.95 3.11 8.06
N HIS A 206 -8.23 4.22 8.23
CA HIS A 206 -6.82 4.18 8.65
C HIS A 206 -6.63 3.44 9.99
N LYS A 207 -7.47 3.72 11.00
CA LYS A 207 -7.42 3.04 12.31
C LYS A 207 -7.73 1.56 12.23
N VAL A 208 -8.71 1.16 11.41
CA VAL A 208 -9.06 -0.25 11.18
C VAL A 208 -7.93 -0.98 10.47
N LEU A 209 -7.34 -0.37 9.43
CA LEU A 209 -6.20 -0.94 8.71
C LEU A 209 -4.99 -1.10 9.64
N ALA A 210 -4.65 -0.08 10.43
CA ALA A 210 -3.54 -0.15 11.38
C ALA A 210 -3.70 -1.32 12.38
N LYS A 211 -4.91 -1.53 12.91
CA LYS A 211 -5.20 -2.68 13.79
C LYS A 211 -5.05 -4.02 13.09
N ALA A 212 -5.53 -4.13 11.84
CA ALA A 212 -5.37 -5.35 11.05
C ALA A 212 -3.88 -5.65 10.77
N LEU A 213 -3.10 -4.63 10.46
CA LEU A 213 -1.65 -4.74 10.23
C LEU A 213 -0.90 -5.10 11.51
N GLN A 214 -1.23 -4.48 12.65
CA GLN A 214 -0.65 -4.85 13.94
C GLN A 214 -0.85 -6.34 14.21
N LYS A 215 -2.08 -6.84 14.08
CA LYS A 215 -2.38 -8.28 14.25
C LYS A 215 -1.62 -9.15 13.24
N ALA A 216 -1.49 -8.71 11.99
CA ALA A 216 -0.75 -9.47 10.97
C ALA A 216 0.76 -9.48 11.22
N LEU A 217 1.33 -8.46 11.86
CA LEU A 217 2.77 -8.33 12.12
C LEU A 217 3.20 -8.98 13.44
N THR A 218 2.32 -9.01 14.44
CA THR A 218 2.58 -9.57 15.78
C THR A 218 1.91 -10.92 16.00
N GLY A 219 0.96 -11.30 15.16
CA GLY A 219 0.34 -12.62 15.22
C GLY A 219 1.39 -13.69 14.98
N ASP A 220 1.42 -14.69 15.85
CA ASP A 220 2.37 -15.81 15.77
C ASP A 220 2.34 -16.41 14.37
N THR A 221 3.46 -16.30 13.64
CA THR A 221 3.86 -17.37 12.74
C THR A 221 4.06 -18.61 13.60
N LEU A 222 3.06 -19.49 13.62
CA LEU A 222 3.25 -20.90 13.92
C LEU A 222 4.22 -21.52 12.90
#